data_AF-A0A1Q3PW54-F1
#
_entry.id   AF-A0A1Q3PW54-F1
#
_cell.length_a   1.000
_cell.length_b   1.000
_cell.length_c   1.000
_cell.angle_alpha   90.00
_cell.angle_beta   90.00
_cell.angle_gamma   90.00
#
_symmetry.space_group_name_H-M   'P 1'
#
loop_
_entity.id
_entity.type
_entity.pdbx_description
1 polymer ?
#
loop_
_entity_poly.entity_id
_entity_poly.type
_entity_poly.pdbx_seq_one_letter_code
_entity_poly.pdbx_strand_id
1 'polypeptide(L)'
;MKKILGLDLGTNSIGWALIQQDFDNKKGGIIGMGSRIIPMDAGEIGKFAEGGSVSKTADRTNFRGIRRLRERNLLRRERLHRVLNALGFLPEHFAAQIDFTKRFGKFKEETEPKLAYHGSEFIFKKSFQEMLEEFKSHQPELVSNGKLIPYDWTIYYLRKKALTQRLEKEELAWLILNFNQKRGYYQLRGEEEENNSDIKEYCELLKIVSVEKGEIDKKNNKKTWYKFQFENGWEYSATFTSEPNWLNTEREFLITEEYENGVIKIVKDKRTDTTGKEKRKITPLPSFDEINLMSKKDQDKIYKKIKARTEITIKNSNKTVGTYIYETLLQNPKQKIIGKLVRTIERKFYKDELIAILKKQKATACN
;
A
#
# COMPACT_ATOMS: atom_id res chain seq x y z
N MET A 1 61.16 -25.04 -18.36
CA MET A 1 59.92 -25.51 -17.71
C MET A 1 59.07 -24.33 -17.29
N LYS A 2 57.81 -24.24 -17.76
CA LYS A 2 56.88 -23.17 -17.39
C LYS A 2 56.05 -23.58 -16.18
N LYS A 3 55.76 -22.63 -15.28
CA LYS A 3 54.85 -22.84 -14.16
C LYS A 3 53.46 -22.30 -14.52
N ILE A 4 52.42 -23.08 -14.29
CA ILE A 4 51.03 -22.73 -14.59
C ILE A 4 50.23 -22.87 -13.30
N LEU A 5 49.49 -21.82 -12.95
CA LEU A 5 48.54 -21.83 -11.83
C LEU A 5 47.14 -22.02 -12.38
N GLY A 6 46.53 -23.17 -12.09
CA GLY A 6 45.11 -23.42 -12.29
C GLY A 6 44.31 -22.93 -11.09
N LEU A 7 43.23 -22.19 -11.33
CA LEU A 7 42.28 -21.75 -10.31
C LEU A 7 40.89 -22.23 -10.68
N ASP A 8 40.24 -22.92 -9.74
CA ASP A 8 38.83 -23.27 -9.80
C ASP A 8 38.06 -22.42 -8.79
N LEU A 9 37.25 -21.48 -9.30
CA LEU A 9 36.55 -20.48 -8.50
C LEU A 9 35.10 -20.91 -8.28
N GLY A 10 34.86 -21.57 -7.14
CA GLY A 10 33.52 -21.84 -6.63
C GLY A 10 32.95 -20.68 -5.83
N THR A 11 31.68 -20.78 -5.45
CA THR A 11 31.00 -19.74 -4.64
C THR A 11 31.56 -19.64 -3.22
N ASN A 12 32.01 -20.76 -2.65
CA ASN A 12 32.50 -20.88 -1.27
C ASN A 12 33.88 -21.55 -1.18
N SER A 13 34.54 -21.78 -2.30
CA SER A 13 35.84 -22.44 -2.34
C SER A 13 36.67 -21.98 -3.52
N ILE A 14 37.98 -21.89 -3.31
CA ILE A 14 38.94 -21.65 -4.38
C ILE A 14 39.89 -22.85 -4.40
N GLY A 15 39.70 -23.73 -5.38
CA GLY A 15 40.66 -24.78 -5.69
C GLY A 15 41.84 -24.19 -6.43
N TRP A 16 43.07 -24.57 -6.08
CA TRP A 16 44.26 -24.13 -6.80
C TRP A 16 45.25 -25.26 -6.98
N ALA A 17 45.92 -25.27 -8.13
CA ALA A 17 47.01 -26.19 -8.42
C ALA A 17 48.11 -25.46 -9.19
N LEU A 18 49.34 -25.59 -8.72
CA LEU A 18 50.53 -25.08 -9.39
C LEU A 18 51.25 -26.26 -10.04
N ILE A 19 51.27 -26.29 -11.36
CA ILE A 19 51.95 -27.32 -12.14
C ILE A 19 53.16 -26.75 -12.85
N GLN A 20 54.17 -27.58 -13.05
CA GLN A 20 55.33 -27.30 -13.86
C GLN A 20 55.28 -28.20 -15.08
N GLN A 21 55.32 -27.61 -16.27
CA GLN A 21 55.22 -28.38 -17.51
C GLN A 21 56.26 -27.93 -18.53
N ASP A 22 56.82 -28.90 -19.22
CA ASP A 22 57.60 -28.76 -20.43
C ASP A 22 56.82 -29.41 -21.59
N PHE A 23 56.27 -28.57 -22.46
CA PHE A 23 55.36 -29.00 -23.52
C PHE A 23 56.08 -29.82 -24.60
N ASP A 24 57.34 -29.48 -24.91
CA ASP A 24 58.10 -30.09 -26.00
C ASP A 24 58.53 -31.53 -25.63
N ASN A 25 58.96 -31.72 -24.38
CA ASN A 25 59.41 -33.02 -23.87
C ASN A 25 58.28 -33.85 -23.22
N LYS A 26 57.04 -33.35 -23.20
CA LYS A 26 55.88 -33.95 -22.51
C LYS A 26 56.18 -34.36 -21.05
N LYS A 27 57.03 -33.60 -20.37
CA LYS A 27 57.40 -33.84 -18.96
C LYS A 27 56.77 -32.77 -18.08
N GLY A 28 56.25 -33.16 -16.93
CA GLY A 28 55.67 -32.22 -15.98
C GLY A 28 55.47 -32.83 -14.60
N GLY A 29 55.16 -31.98 -13.64
CA GLY A 29 54.92 -32.34 -12.25
C GLY A 29 54.05 -31.33 -11.53
N ILE A 30 53.38 -31.78 -10.47
CA ILE A 30 52.57 -30.92 -9.61
C ILE A 30 53.48 -30.38 -8.51
N ILE A 31 53.66 -29.05 -8.47
CA ILE A 31 54.47 -28.38 -7.45
C ILE A 31 53.67 -28.25 -6.15
N GLY A 32 52.37 -27.99 -6.26
CA GLY A 32 51.49 -27.85 -5.11
C GLY A 32 50.03 -27.77 -5.52
N MET A 33 49.16 -28.14 -4.60
CA MET A 33 47.72 -28.01 -4.77
C MET A 33 47.09 -27.73 -3.41
N GLY A 34 45.90 -27.13 -3.43
CA GLY A 34 45.14 -26.89 -2.22
C GLY A 34 43.73 -26.41 -2.52
N SER A 35 42.94 -26.31 -1.46
CA SER A 35 41.62 -25.70 -1.52
C SER A 35 41.50 -24.68 -0.39
N ARG A 36 41.13 -23.46 -0.75
CA ARG A 36 40.77 -22.42 0.20
C ARG A 36 39.26 -22.42 0.36
N ILE A 37 38.78 -22.93 1.49
CA ILE A 37 37.37 -22.84 1.85
C ILE A 37 37.08 -21.45 2.42
N ILE A 38 36.07 -20.78 1.88
CA ILE A 38 35.55 -19.52 2.41
C ILE A 38 34.39 -19.89 3.34
N PRO A 39 34.54 -19.72 4.67
CA PRO A 39 33.50 -20.13 5.60
C PRO A 39 32.22 -19.35 5.34
N MET A 40 31.12 -20.09 5.15
CA MET A 40 29.76 -19.56 5.07
C MET A 40 28.90 -20.29 6.08
N ASP A 41 27.84 -19.63 6.53
CA ASP A 41 26.89 -20.25 7.45
C ASP A 41 26.14 -21.40 6.75
N ALA A 42 25.91 -22.50 7.47
CA ALA A 42 25.27 -23.68 6.90
C ALA A 42 23.85 -23.40 6.36
N GLY A 43 23.13 -22.47 7.01
CA GLY A 43 21.81 -22.02 6.54
C GLY A 43 21.87 -21.19 5.25
N GLU A 44 22.98 -20.47 5.01
CA GLU A 44 23.20 -19.71 3.77
C GLU A 44 23.55 -20.64 2.60
N ILE A 45 24.30 -21.70 2.85
CA ILE A 45 24.63 -22.74 1.86
C ILE A 45 23.35 -23.44 1.39
N GLY A 46 22.47 -23.80 2.33
CA GLY A 46 21.16 -24.39 2.00
C GLY A 46 20.28 -23.46 1.16
N LYS A 47 20.15 -22.19 1.57
CA LYS A 47 19.36 -21.19 0.81
C LYS A 47 19.92 -20.91 -0.58
N PHE A 48 21.25 -20.92 -0.74
CA PHE A 48 21.88 -20.76 -2.05
C PHE A 48 21.65 -21.98 -2.95
N ALA A 49 21.76 -23.20 -2.40
CA ALA A 49 21.48 -24.44 -3.14
C ALA A 49 20.00 -24.55 -3.56
N GLU A 50 19.08 -23.99 -2.78
CA GLU A 50 17.65 -23.84 -3.13
C GLU A 50 17.38 -22.73 -4.16
N GLY A 51 18.41 -22.01 -4.63
CA GLY A 51 18.29 -20.93 -5.61
C GLY A 51 17.89 -19.57 -5.02
N GLY A 52 18.02 -19.38 -3.71
CA GLY A 52 17.77 -18.12 -3.03
C GLY A 52 18.85 -17.07 -3.35
N SER A 53 18.48 -16.02 -4.10
CA SER A 53 19.38 -14.95 -4.54
C SER A 53 19.60 -13.82 -3.51
N VAL A 54 19.23 -14.03 -2.24
CA VAL A 54 19.27 -12.97 -1.23
C VAL A 54 20.70 -12.80 -0.69
N SER A 55 21.31 -11.64 -0.96
CA SER A 55 22.66 -11.33 -0.46
C SER A 55 22.73 -11.27 1.07
N LYS A 56 23.89 -11.62 1.66
CA LYS A 56 24.15 -11.47 3.11
C LYS A 56 23.93 -10.04 3.64
N THR A 57 24.09 -9.05 2.76
CA THR A 57 23.90 -7.63 3.09
C THR A 57 22.45 -7.14 2.95
N ALA A 58 21.52 -8.00 2.50
CA ALA A 58 20.13 -7.62 2.26
C ALA A 58 19.46 -7.17 3.56
N ASP A 59 19.58 -7.94 4.65
CA ASP A 59 18.97 -7.61 5.93
C ASP A 59 19.57 -6.35 6.55
N ARG A 60 20.90 -6.23 6.52
CA ARG A 60 21.60 -4.99 6.95
C ARG A 60 21.11 -3.78 6.17
N THR A 61 20.93 -3.92 4.86
CA THR A 61 20.44 -2.85 3.99
C THR A 61 18.98 -2.51 4.31
N ASN A 62 18.14 -3.51 4.54
CA ASN A 62 16.76 -3.34 4.95
C ASN A 62 16.65 -2.59 6.29
N PHE A 63 17.34 -3.04 7.33
CA PHE A 63 17.37 -2.35 8.63
C PHE A 63 17.90 -0.91 8.53
N ARG A 64 18.94 -0.68 7.72
CA ARG A 64 19.42 0.67 7.43
C ARG A 64 18.35 1.54 6.75
N GLY A 65 17.59 0.96 5.82
CA GLY A 65 16.45 1.60 5.18
C GLY A 65 15.38 2.04 6.19
N ILE A 66 14.96 1.11 7.06
CA ILE A 66 13.96 1.37 8.11
C ILE A 66 14.41 2.51 9.04
N ARG A 67 15.66 2.49 9.51
CA ARG A 67 16.20 3.58 10.36
C ARG A 67 16.17 4.94 9.68
N ARG A 68 16.58 5.01 8.41
CA ARG A 68 16.52 6.25 7.63
C ARG A 68 15.09 6.75 7.45
N LEU A 69 14.13 5.85 7.22
CA LEU A 69 12.71 6.21 7.09
C LEU A 69 12.15 6.78 8.39
N ARG A 70 12.48 6.16 9.53
CA ARG A 70 12.12 6.66 10.87
C ARG A 70 12.69 8.05 11.10
N GLU A 71 13.99 8.23 10.89
CA GLU A 71 14.66 9.52 11.10
C GLU A 71 14.05 10.63 10.23
N ARG A 72 13.80 10.34 8.94
CA ARG A 72 13.14 11.29 8.05
C ARG A 72 11.71 11.63 8.47
N ASN A 73 11.00 10.73 9.16
CA ASN A 73 9.69 11.02 9.71
C ASN A 73 9.80 12.00 10.89
N LEU A 74 10.69 11.70 11.83
CA LEU A 74 10.98 12.54 12.99
C LEU A 74 11.38 13.96 12.56
N LEU A 75 12.36 14.09 11.66
CA LEU A 75 12.82 15.39 11.16
C LEU A 75 11.70 16.23 10.52
N ARG A 76 10.76 15.62 9.80
CA ARG A 76 9.62 16.35 9.22
C ARG A 76 8.63 16.80 10.29
N ARG A 77 8.33 15.93 11.26
CA ARG A 77 7.47 16.26 12.40
C ARG A 77 8.06 17.40 13.22
N GLU A 78 9.35 17.33 13.55
CA GLU A 78 10.08 18.33 14.32
C GLU A 78 10.07 19.71 13.62
N ARG A 79 10.28 19.74 12.30
CA ARG A 79 10.14 20.97 11.51
C ARG A 79 8.73 21.56 11.60
N LEU A 80 7.72 20.70 11.53
CA LEU A 80 6.32 21.13 11.61
C LEU A 80 5.98 21.66 13.01
N HIS A 81 6.48 21.04 14.08
CA HIS A 81 6.33 21.56 15.44
C HIS A 81 6.89 22.97 15.58
N ARG A 82 8.09 23.23 15.03
CA ARG A 82 8.71 24.56 15.09
C ARG A 82 7.86 25.62 14.39
N VAL A 83 7.32 25.30 13.21
CA VAL A 83 6.46 26.22 12.45
C VAL A 83 5.16 26.48 13.19
N LEU A 84 4.47 25.43 13.67
CA LEU A 84 3.21 25.58 14.40
C LEU A 84 3.39 26.32 15.73
N ASN A 85 4.52 26.14 16.41
CA ASN A 85 4.86 26.89 17.62
C ASN A 85 5.07 28.37 17.33
N ALA A 86 5.83 28.70 16.28
CA ALA A 86 6.06 30.09 15.87
C ALA A 86 4.75 30.82 15.48
N LEU A 87 3.75 30.07 14.99
CA LEU A 87 2.43 30.60 14.68
C LEU A 87 1.49 30.68 15.89
N GLY A 88 1.84 30.06 17.03
CA GLY A 88 0.97 29.94 18.20
C GLY A 88 -0.25 29.05 17.96
N PHE A 89 -0.10 27.99 17.15
CA PHE A 89 -1.20 27.07 16.79
C PHE A 89 -1.20 25.77 17.61
N LEU A 90 -0.15 25.51 18.37
CA LEU A 90 -0.07 24.32 19.21
C LEU A 90 -0.82 24.56 20.54
N PRO A 91 -1.61 23.59 21.02
CA PRO A 91 -2.15 23.63 22.37
C PRO A 91 -1.03 23.72 23.42
N GLU A 92 -1.26 24.44 24.51
CA GLU A 92 -0.26 24.69 25.56
C GLU A 92 0.32 23.39 26.13
N HIS A 93 -0.54 22.42 26.43
CA HIS A 93 -0.13 21.14 27.00
C HIS A 93 0.81 20.34 26.07
N PHE A 94 0.62 20.47 24.76
CA PHE A 94 1.40 19.78 23.75
C PHE A 94 2.72 20.51 23.50
N ALA A 95 2.68 21.85 23.41
CA ALA A 95 3.86 22.69 23.26
C ALA A 95 4.82 22.56 24.46
N ALA A 96 4.29 22.44 25.68
CA ALA A 96 5.08 22.26 26.90
C ALA A 96 5.94 20.99 26.90
N GLN A 97 5.58 19.96 26.13
CA GLN A 97 6.32 18.70 26.02
C GLN A 97 7.37 18.72 24.90
N ILE A 98 7.47 19.80 24.14
CA ILE A 98 8.43 19.97 23.06
C ILE A 98 9.54 20.91 23.52
N ASP A 99 10.79 20.53 23.25
CA ASP A 99 11.94 21.39 23.47
C ASP A 99 12.12 22.33 22.26
N PHE A 100 11.95 23.63 22.50
CA PHE A 100 12.20 24.67 21.51
C PHE A 100 13.51 25.44 21.76
N THR A 101 14.28 25.06 22.77
CA THR A 101 15.48 25.78 23.21
C THR A 101 16.77 25.06 22.80
N LYS A 102 16.95 23.79 23.18
CA LYS A 102 18.18 23.02 22.92
C LYS A 102 18.00 22.06 21.75
N ARG A 103 16.90 21.30 21.74
CA ARG A 103 16.57 20.30 20.72
C ARG A 103 15.33 20.70 19.91
N PHE A 104 15.47 21.73 19.08
CA PHE A 104 14.37 22.39 18.36
C PHE A 104 13.32 21.45 17.75
N GLY A 105 12.13 21.43 18.33
CA GLY A 105 10.97 20.70 17.82
C GLY A 105 10.91 19.22 18.23
N LYS A 106 11.90 18.73 18.99
CA LYS A 106 11.92 17.38 19.55
C LYS A 106 11.10 17.32 20.82
N PHE A 107 10.45 16.19 21.07
CA PHE A 107 9.86 15.95 22.37
C PHE A 107 10.94 15.85 23.45
N LYS A 108 10.57 16.20 24.68
CA LYS A 108 11.38 15.95 25.88
C LYS A 108 11.57 14.44 26.06
N GLU A 109 12.62 14.05 26.78
CA GLU A 109 12.94 12.64 26.96
C GLU A 109 11.76 11.90 27.60
N GLU A 110 11.47 10.71 27.06
CA GLU A 110 10.34 9.84 27.46
C GLU A 110 8.93 10.45 27.33
N THR A 111 8.79 11.53 26.54
CA THR A 111 7.49 12.13 26.23
C THR A 111 7.13 11.94 24.75
N GLU A 112 5.89 11.53 24.48
CA GLU A 112 5.31 11.53 23.12
C GLU A 112 3.78 11.70 23.21
N PRO A 113 3.31 12.91 23.57
CA PRO A 113 1.89 13.15 23.76
C PRO A 113 1.13 13.09 22.43
N LYS A 114 -0.15 12.73 22.50
CA LYS A 114 -1.08 12.94 21.40
C LYS A 114 -1.65 14.34 21.53
N LEU A 115 -1.53 15.16 20.49
CA LEU A 115 -2.03 16.54 20.50
C LEU A 115 -3.53 16.63 20.89
N ALA A 116 -4.33 15.65 20.50
CA ALA A 116 -5.77 15.65 20.79
C ALA A 116 -6.13 15.29 22.24
N TYR A 117 -5.17 14.85 23.06
CA TYR A 117 -5.44 14.39 24.41
C TYR A 117 -4.53 15.06 25.44
N HIS A 118 -5.14 15.67 26.45
CA HIS A 118 -4.47 16.06 27.68
C HIS A 118 -4.65 14.96 28.71
N GLY A 119 -3.65 14.08 28.87
CA GLY A 119 -3.81 12.88 29.70
C GLY A 119 -4.90 11.96 29.13
N SER A 120 -6.00 11.81 29.85
CA SER A 120 -7.17 11.02 29.40
C SER A 120 -8.29 11.87 28.78
N GLU A 121 -8.17 13.19 28.82
CA GLU A 121 -9.21 14.10 28.33
C GLU A 121 -8.98 14.49 26.87
N PHE A 122 -10.01 14.34 26.05
CA PHE A 122 -10.00 14.81 24.66
C PHE A 122 -10.30 16.31 24.61
N ILE A 123 -9.43 17.09 23.95
CA ILE A 123 -9.53 18.57 23.95
C ILE A 123 -10.55 19.13 22.94
N PHE A 124 -10.79 18.44 21.82
CA PHE A 124 -11.68 18.91 20.74
C PHE A 124 -13.15 18.52 20.96
N LYS A 125 -13.67 18.72 22.18
CA LYS A 125 -15.04 18.27 22.56
C LYS A 125 -16.13 18.93 21.72
N LYS A 126 -15.95 20.20 21.35
CA LYS A 126 -16.91 20.97 20.55
C LYS A 126 -17.09 20.36 19.16
N SER A 127 -16.01 20.12 18.42
CA SER A 127 -16.07 19.47 17.12
C SER A 127 -16.50 18.00 17.20
N PHE A 128 -16.23 17.31 18.31
CA PHE A 128 -16.82 15.99 18.55
C PHE A 128 -18.34 16.05 18.75
N GLN A 129 -18.88 17.04 19.47
CA GLN A 129 -20.33 17.22 19.62
C GLN A 129 -21.02 17.54 18.30
N GLU A 130 -20.45 18.44 17.48
CA GLU A 130 -20.95 18.73 16.13
C GLU A 130 -20.95 17.46 15.25
N MET A 131 -19.90 16.66 15.33
CA MET A 131 -19.85 15.37 14.65
C MET A 131 -20.98 14.43 15.14
N LEU A 132 -21.21 14.35 16.45
CA LEU A 132 -22.29 13.53 17.02
C LEU A 132 -23.67 13.97 16.54
N GLU A 133 -23.91 15.26 16.31
CA GLU A 133 -25.17 15.77 15.76
C GLU A 133 -25.40 15.26 14.32
N GLU A 134 -24.36 15.19 13.50
CA GLU A 134 -24.45 14.55 12.17
C GLU A 134 -24.72 13.04 12.28
N PHE A 135 -24.12 12.35 13.26
CA PHE A 135 -24.43 10.94 13.51
C PHE A 135 -25.86 10.73 14.00
N LYS A 136 -26.41 11.62 14.85
CA LYS A 136 -27.80 11.52 15.32
C LYS A 136 -28.80 11.61 14.17
N SER A 137 -28.52 12.47 13.19
CA SER A 137 -29.42 12.70 12.05
C SER A 137 -29.37 11.56 11.02
N HIS A 138 -28.23 10.88 10.86
CA HIS A 138 -28.11 9.75 9.92
C HIS A 138 -28.38 8.38 10.57
N GLN A 139 -27.99 8.20 11.83
CA GLN A 139 -28.08 6.94 12.58
C GLN A 139 -28.44 7.20 14.06
N PRO A 140 -29.70 7.55 14.34
CA PRO A 140 -30.15 7.87 15.70
C PRO A 140 -29.96 6.71 16.69
N GLU A 141 -30.09 5.46 16.21
CA GLU A 141 -29.90 4.24 17.01
C GLU A 141 -28.48 4.07 17.55
N LEU A 142 -27.47 4.62 16.87
CA LEU A 142 -26.07 4.47 17.29
C LEU A 142 -25.76 5.38 18.48
N VAL A 143 -26.38 6.56 18.48
CA VAL A 143 -26.18 7.58 19.52
C VAL A 143 -27.08 7.33 20.72
N SER A 144 -28.28 6.77 20.53
CA SER A 144 -29.22 6.44 21.61
C SER A 144 -28.82 5.21 22.42
N ASN A 145 -28.20 4.20 21.79
CA ASN A 145 -27.87 2.92 22.45
C ASN A 145 -26.59 2.96 23.31
N GLY A 146 -26.12 4.14 23.74
CA GLY A 146 -24.94 4.26 24.60
C GLY A 146 -23.64 3.70 24.00
N LYS A 147 -23.58 3.49 22.68
CA LYS A 147 -22.36 3.04 22.00
C LYS A 147 -21.39 4.21 21.90
N LEU A 148 -20.18 4.02 22.43
CA LEU A 148 -19.11 5.02 22.40
C LEU A 148 -18.56 5.15 20.98
N ILE A 149 -18.85 6.28 20.33
CA ILE A 149 -18.18 6.69 19.10
C ILE A 149 -16.75 7.13 19.46
N PRO A 150 -15.70 6.61 18.81
CA PRO A 150 -14.33 6.99 19.12
C PRO A 150 -14.05 8.47 18.86
N TYR A 151 -13.41 9.15 19.82
CA TYR A 151 -12.96 10.54 19.65
C TYR A 151 -12.02 10.74 18.45
N ASP A 152 -11.21 9.73 18.14
CA ASP A 152 -10.27 9.77 17.02
C ASP A 152 -10.96 9.96 15.65
N TRP A 153 -12.26 9.68 15.53
CA TRP A 153 -13.01 9.92 14.27
C TRP A 153 -13.22 11.40 13.98
N THR A 154 -13.13 12.25 15.00
CA THR A 154 -13.21 13.70 14.88
C THR A 154 -12.20 14.24 13.86
N ILE A 155 -11.06 13.58 13.66
CA ILE A 155 -10.08 14.01 12.65
C ILE A 155 -10.62 13.95 11.22
N TYR A 156 -11.47 12.96 10.90
CA TYR A 156 -12.06 12.80 9.58
C TYR A 156 -13.23 13.78 9.39
N TYR A 157 -14.00 14.01 10.46
CA TYR A 157 -15.00 15.08 10.49
C TYR A 157 -14.35 16.45 10.25
N LEU A 158 -13.28 16.78 10.97
CA LEU A 158 -12.54 18.03 10.80
C LEU A 158 -12.00 18.19 9.38
N ARG A 159 -11.54 17.11 8.74
CA ARG A 159 -11.10 17.15 7.33
C ARG A 159 -12.24 17.49 6.37
N LYS A 160 -13.46 16.95 6.60
CA LYS A 160 -14.67 17.32 5.85
C LYS A 160 -15.05 18.78 6.15
N LYS A 161 -15.14 19.16 7.42
CA LYS A 161 -15.52 20.50 7.89
C LYS A 161 -14.59 21.58 7.34
N ALA A 162 -13.28 21.33 7.30
CA ALA A 162 -12.28 22.30 6.85
C ALA A 162 -12.39 22.70 5.36
N LEU A 163 -13.13 21.94 4.56
CA LEU A 163 -13.39 22.28 3.15
C LEU A 163 -14.50 23.31 2.99
N THR A 164 -15.37 23.46 3.98
CA THR A 164 -16.55 24.33 3.91
C THR A 164 -16.51 25.44 4.95
N GLN A 165 -16.11 25.11 6.18
CA GLN A 165 -16.14 25.99 7.35
C GLN A 165 -14.73 26.28 7.89
N ARG A 166 -14.59 27.35 8.68
CA ARG A 166 -13.34 27.71 9.35
C ARG A 166 -13.08 26.78 10.55
N LEU A 167 -11.82 26.38 10.72
CA LEU A 167 -11.34 25.63 11.87
C LEU A 167 -10.66 26.54 12.89
N GLU A 168 -10.63 26.09 14.13
CA GLU A 168 -9.82 26.68 15.19
C GLU A 168 -8.32 26.37 14.97
N LYS A 169 -7.43 27.20 15.52
CA LYS A 169 -5.98 27.11 15.26
C LYS A 169 -5.40 25.75 15.66
N GLU A 170 -5.85 25.23 16.81
CA GLU A 170 -5.43 23.95 17.37
C GLU A 170 -5.96 22.75 16.57
N GLU A 171 -7.21 22.83 16.09
CA GLU A 171 -7.81 21.82 15.21
C GLU A 171 -7.04 21.74 13.89
N LEU A 172 -6.68 22.89 13.32
CA LEU A 172 -5.87 22.96 12.11
C LEU A 172 -4.46 22.40 12.32
N ALA A 173 -3.84 22.66 13.48
CA ALA A 173 -2.56 22.06 13.85
C ALA A 173 -2.65 20.52 13.92
N TRP A 174 -3.71 20.00 14.55
CA TRP A 174 -3.95 18.55 14.64
C TRP A 174 -4.08 17.92 13.24
N LEU A 175 -4.86 18.55 12.37
CA LEU A 175 -5.08 18.14 10.99
C LEU A 175 -3.78 18.11 10.20
N ILE A 176 -2.97 19.17 10.23
CA ILE A 176 -1.71 19.23 9.47
C ILE A 176 -0.71 18.17 9.98
N LEU A 177 -0.63 17.95 11.30
CA LEU A 177 0.20 16.89 11.88
C LEU A 177 -0.27 15.50 11.45
N ASN A 178 -1.59 15.28 11.32
CA ASN A 178 -2.15 14.05 10.79
C ASN A 178 -1.69 13.79 9.35
N PHE A 179 -1.70 14.80 8.48
CA PHE A 179 -1.20 14.68 7.10
C PHE A 179 0.30 14.37 7.04
N ASN A 180 1.12 14.86 7.99
CA ASN A 180 2.53 14.46 8.05
C ASN A 180 2.71 12.96 8.34
N GLN A 181 1.85 12.39 9.20
CA GLN A 181 1.84 10.95 9.49
C GLN A 181 1.23 10.14 8.33
N LYS A 182 0.16 10.62 7.71
CA LYS A 182 -0.63 9.95 6.66
C LYS A 182 -0.58 10.75 5.35
N ARG A 183 0.55 10.65 4.65
CA ARG A 183 0.86 11.43 3.44
C ARG A 183 0.79 10.65 2.11
N GLY A 184 0.25 9.43 2.13
CA GLY A 184 0.21 8.54 0.97
C GLY A 184 1.58 8.06 0.45
N TYR A 185 1.53 7.18 -0.53
CA TYR A 185 2.69 6.65 -1.25
C TYR A 185 3.02 7.53 -2.45
N TYR A 186 4.30 7.81 -2.66
CA TYR A 186 4.75 8.56 -3.83
C TYR A 186 5.48 7.60 -4.75
N GLN A 187 4.86 7.29 -5.90
CA GLN A 187 5.51 6.55 -6.96
C GLN A 187 6.69 7.38 -7.49
N LEU A 188 7.80 6.69 -7.74
CA LEU A 188 8.99 7.32 -8.30
C LEU A 188 8.83 7.45 -9.82
N ARG A 189 9.57 8.39 -10.41
CA ARG A 189 9.56 8.66 -11.86
C ARG A 189 9.87 7.37 -12.64
N GLY A 190 8.99 6.99 -13.57
CA GLY A 190 9.04 5.72 -14.32
C GLY A 190 8.13 4.61 -13.80
N GLU A 191 7.50 4.78 -12.62
CA GLU A 191 6.38 3.96 -12.13
C GLU A 191 5.02 4.68 -12.27
N GLU A 192 5.01 5.84 -12.94
CA GLU A 192 3.76 6.50 -13.33
C GLU A 192 3.11 5.61 -14.38
N GLU A 193 1.90 5.12 -14.10
CA GLU A 193 1.05 4.61 -15.15
C GLU A 193 0.86 5.78 -16.11
N GLU A 194 1.34 5.66 -17.34
CA GLU A 194 1.00 6.59 -18.41
C GLU A 194 -0.53 6.71 -18.35
N ASN A 195 -1.03 7.93 -18.11
CA ASN A 195 -2.45 8.22 -18.26
C ASN A 195 -2.76 8.10 -19.76
N ASN A 196 -2.83 6.87 -20.24
CA ASN A 196 -3.20 6.57 -21.58
C ASN A 196 -4.72 6.75 -21.62
N SER A 197 -5.20 7.75 -22.35
CA SER A 197 -6.65 8.02 -22.55
C SER A 197 -7.42 6.79 -23.03
N ASP A 198 -6.66 5.84 -23.56
CA ASP A 198 -7.09 4.58 -24.11
C ASP A 198 -7.34 3.49 -23.05
N ILE A 199 -7.10 3.73 -21.75
CA ILE A 199 -7.38 2.74 -20.71
C ILE A 199 -8.34 3.31 -19.67
N LYS A 200 -9.51 2.68 -19.52
CA LYS A 200 -10.46 3.00 -18.45
C LYS A 200 -10.50 1.88 -17.42
N GLU A 201 -10.31 2.26 -16.16
CA GLU A 201 -10.45 1.35 -15.03
C GLU A 201 -11.62 1.77 -14.16
N TYR A 202 -12.53 0.83 -13.89
CA TYR A 202 -13.66 1.04 -12.99
C TYR A 202 -13.93 -0.21 -12.15
N CYS A 203 -14.70 -0.03 -11.08
CA CYS A 203 -15.09 -1.13 -10.18
C CYS A 203 -16.57 -1.40 -10.34
N GLU A 204 -16.94 -2.68 -10.44
CA GLU A 204 -18.32 -3.10 -10.61
C GLU A 204 -18.64 -4.28 -9.72
N LEU A 205 -19.84 -4.29 -9.15
CA LEU A 205 -20.36 -5.37 -8.33
C LEU A 205 -21.15 -6.30 -9.24
N LEU A 206 -20.65 -7.51 -9.45
CA LEU A 206 -21.22 -8.47 -10.38
C LEU A 206 -21.70 -9.70 -9.63
N LYS A 207 -22.92 -10.13 -9.94
CA LYS A 207 -23.49 -11.38 -9.45
C LYS A 207 -23.23 -12.51 -10.43
N ILE A 208 -22.77 -13.63 -9.89
CA ILE A 208 -22.37 -14.82 -10.65
C ILE A 208 -23.57 -15.75 -10.80
N VAL A 209 -23.99 -16.01 -12.04
CA VAL A 209 -25.18 -16.80 -12.38
C VAL A 209 -24.83 -18.25 -12.67
N SER A 210 -23.68 -18.50 -13.29
CA SER A 210 -23.24 -19.86 -13.61
C SER A 210 -21.74 -20.04 -13.35
N VAL A 211 -21.38 -21.26 -12.97
CA VAL A 211 -20.00 -21.71 -12.78
C VAL A 211 -19.82 -23.02 -13.53
N GLU A 212 -19.02 -23.01 -14.59
CA GLU A 212 -18.70 -24.18 -15.39
C GLU A 212 -17.28 -24.66 -15.06
N LYS A 213 -17.15 -25.97 -14.79
CA LYS A 213 -15.86 -26.62 -14.55
C LYS A 213 -15.22 -27.00 -15.87
N GLY A 214 -14.04 -26.45 -16.13
CA GLY A 214 -13.23 -26.72 -17.33
C GLY A 214 -12.11 -27.74 -17.08
N GLU A 215 -11.13 -27.74 -17.97
CA GLU A 215 -9.98 -28.65 -17.94
C GLU A 215 -8.99 -28.36 -16.80
N ILE A 216 -8.18 -29.36 -16.45
CA ILE A 216 -7.05 -29.22 -15.52
C ILE A 216 -5.95 -28.40 -16.17
N ASP A 217 -5.34 -27.47 -15.42
CA ASP A 217 -4.29 -26.58 -15.92
C ASP A 217 -3.05 -27.37 -16.36
N LYS A 218 -2.66 -27.23 -17.64
CA LYS A 218 -1.50 -27.88 -18.26
C LYS A 218 -0.17 -27.55 -17.56
N LYS A 219 -0.10 -26.44 -16.81
CA LYS A 219 1.10 -26.03 -16.05
C LYS A 219 1.09 -26.49 -14.60
N ASN A 220 -0.07 -26.86 -14.04
CA ASN A 220 -0.18 -27.27 -12.65
C ASN A 220 -1.37 -28.22 -12.46
N ASN A 221 -1.09 -29.52 -12.41
CA ASN A 221 -2.09 -30.58 -12.30
C ASN A 221 -2.99 -30.50 -11.04
N LYS A 222 -2.67 -29.62 -10.08
CA LYS A 222 -3.48 -29.38 -8.87
C LYS A 222 -4.48 -28.22 -9.01
N LYS A 223 -4.58 -27.60 -10.19
CA LYS A 223 -5.50 -26.48 -10.44
C LYS A 223 -6.40 -26.79 -11.63
N THR A 224 -7.69 -26.47 -11.48
CA THR A 224 -8.71 -26.66 -12.50
C THR A 224 -9.20 -25.31 -12.98
N TRP A 225 -9.45 -25.16 -14.28
CA TRP A 225 -10.10 -23.98 -14.83
C TRP A 225 -11.57 -23.95 -14.46
N TYR A 226 -12.05 -22.80 -14.04
CA TYR A 226 -13.47 -22.51 -13.83
C TYR A 226 -13.84 -21.29 -14.67
N LYS A 227 -14.97 -21.39 -15.37
CA LYS A 227 -15.57 -20.31 -16.14
C LYS A 227 -16.80 -19.81 -15.39
N PHE A 228 -16.90 -18.51 -15.17
CA PHE A 228 -17.97 -17.83 -14.46
C PHE A 228 -18.73 -16.95 -15.44
N GLN A 229 -20.05 -17.03 -15.45
CA GLN A 229 -20.88 -16.07 -16.18
C GLN A 229 -21.62 -15.17 -15.20
N PHE A 230 -21.65 -13.87 -15.51
CA PHE A 230 -22.29 -12.84 -14.71
C PHE A 230 -23.69 -12.49 -15.25
N GLU A 231 -24.52 -11.85 -14.42
CA GLU A 231 -25.88 -11.41 -14.82
C GLU A 231 -25.89 -10.47 -16.03
N ASN A 232 -24.82 -9.69 -16.23
CA ASN A 232 -24.67 -8.79 -17.38
C ASN A 232 -24.14 -9.48 -18.65
N GLY A 233 -24.04 -10.81 -18.65
CA GLY A 233 -23.57 -11.59 -19.81
C GLY A 233 -22.05 -11.64 -19.98
N TRP A 234 -21.28 -11.05 -19.06
CA TRP A 234 -19.82 -11.14 -19.11
C TRP A 234 -19.32 -12.50 -18.63
N GLU A 235 -18.12 -12.88 -19.10
CA GLU A 235 -17.48 -14.14 -18.76
C GLU A 235 -16.11 -13.89 -18.12
N TYR A 236 -15.81 -14.63 -17.05
CA TYR A 236 -14.50 -14.64 -16.39
C TYR A 236 -13.97 -16.07 -16.28
N SER A 237 -12.67 -16.27 -16.46
CA SER A 237 -12.05 -17.60 -16.38
C SER A 237 -10.84 -17.55 -15.47
N ALA A 238 -10.76 -18.46 -14.49
CA ALA A 238 -9.64 -18.54 -13.56
C ALA A 238 -9.39 -19.96 -13.06
N THR A 239 -8.17 -20.19 -12.58
CA THR A 239 -7.76 -21.49 -12.05
C THR A 239 -7.84 -21.55 -10.52
N PHE A 240 -8.48 -22.60 -10.01
CA PHE A 240 -8.63 -22.85 -8.57
C PHE A 240 -8.17 -24.25 -8.18
N THR A 241 -7.74 -24.41 -6.93
CA THR A 241 -7.34 -25.71 -6.37
C THR A 241 -8.53 -26.52 -5.86
N SER A 242 -9.57 -25.83 -5.37
CA SER A 242 -10.84 -26.41 -4.96
C SER A 242 -11.97 -25.67 -5.67
N GLU A 243 -13.13 -26.31 -5.76
CA GLU A 243 -14.30 -25.68 -6.36
C GLU A 243 -14.69 -24.40 -5.61
N PRO A 244 -14.71 -23.24 -6.30
CA PRO A 244 -15.04 -21.97 -5.68
C PRO A 244 -16.55 -21.88 -5.47
N ASN A 245 -16.97 -21.67 -4.22
CA ASN A 245 -18.38 -21.46 -3.89
C ASN A 245 -18.81 -20.01 -4.20
N TRP A 246 -18.85 -19.67 -5.49
CA TRP A 246 -19.12 -18.31 -5.98
C TRP A 246 -20.52 -18.17 -6.62
N LEU A 247 -21.23 -19.28 -6.82
CA LEU A 247 -22.57 -19.29 -7.41
C LEU A 247 -23.55 -18.45 -6.57
N ASN A 248 -24.33 -17.58 -7.22
CA ASN A 248 -25.28 -16.66 -6.60
C ASN A 248 -24.67 -15.68 -5.57
N THR A 249 -23.34 -15.48 -5.59
CA THR A 249 -22.69 -14.47 -4.75
C THR A 249 -22.44 -13.19 -5.54
N GLU A 250 -22.63 -12.04 -4.87
CA GLU A 250 -22.22 -10.74 -5.37
C GLU A 250 -20.76 -10.48 -4.97
N ARG A 251 -19.92 -10.18 -5.95
CA ARG A 251 -18.49 -9.89 -5.72
C ARG A 251 -18.10 -8.64 -6.49
N GLU A 252 -17.15 -7.90 -5.92
CA GLU A 252 -16.58 -6.74 -6.60
C GLU A 252 -15.42 -7.13 -7.53
N PHE A 253 -15.42 -6.55 -8.71
CA PHE A 253 -14.41 -6.77 -9.73
C PHE A 253 -13.79 -5.43 -10.16
N LEU A 254 -12.49 -5.44 -10.41
CA LEU A 254 -11.79 -4.37 -11.10
C LEU A 254 -11.84 -4.68 -12.60
N ILE A 255 -12.48 -3.80 -13.35
CA ILE A 255 -12.62 -3.88 -14.80
C ILE A 255 -11.63 -2.90 -15.43
N THR A 256 -10.73 -3.42 -16.25
CA THR A 256 -9.85 -2.60 -17.10
C THR A 256 -10.26 -2.80 -18.55
N GLU A 257 -10.68 -1.72 -19.21
CA GLU A 257 -11.03 -1.69 -20.63
C GLU A 257 -9.99 -0.88 -21.40
N GLU A 258 -9.49 -1.46 -22.49
CA GLU A 258 -8.66 -0.73 -23.44
C GLU A 258 -9.51 -0.26 -24.61
N TYR A 259 -9.37 1.01 -24.98
CA TYR A 259 -10.01 1.70 -26.09
C TYR A 259 -9.00 1.98 -27.19
N GLU A 260 -9.47 2.01 -28.44
CA GLU A 260 -8.70 2.46 -29.59
C GLU A 260 -9.65 3.35 -30.41
N ASN A 261 -9.32 4.65 -30.56
CA ASN A 261 -10.16 5.65 -31.23
C ASN A 261 -11.61 5.78 -30.68
N GLY A 262 -11.78 5.67 -29.36
CA GLY A 262 -13.09 5.86 -28.70
C GLY A 262 -14.01 4.63 -28.68
N VAL A 263 -13.60 3.51 -29.30
CA VAL A 263 -14.29 2.22 -29.23
C VAL A 263 -13.42 1.22 -28.46
N ILE A 264 -14.03 0.30 -27.70
CA ILE A 264 -13.29 -0.73 -26.96
C ILE A 264 -12.49 -1.57 -27.96
N LYS A 265 -11.20 -1.75 -27.70
CA LYS A 265 -10.31 -2.55 -28.54
C LYS A 265 -10.82 -3.98 -28.61
N ILE A 266 -11.05 -4.49 -29.81
CA ILE A 266 -11.49 -5.86 -30.01
C ILE A 266 -10.26 -6.73 -30.28
N VAL A 267 -10.03 -7.75 -29.44
CA VAL A 267 -9.00 -8.76 -29.67
C VAL A 267 -9.61 -9.92 -30.46
N LYS A 268 -9.02 -10.21 -31.63
CA LYS A 268 -9.32 -11.42 -32.40
C LYS A 268 -8.39 -12.53 -31.95
N ASP A 269 -8.92 -13.61 -31.40
CA ASP A 269 -8.14 -14.82 -31.13
C ASP A 269 -7.78 -15.49 -32.46
N LYS A 270 -6.48 -15.56 -32.76
CA LYS A 270 -5.91 -16.00 -34.05
C LYS A 270 -6.23 -17.46 -34.46
N ARG A 271 -7.11 -18.18 -33.76
CA ARG A 271 -7.41 -19.59 -34.08
C ARG A 271 -8.89 -20.01 -34.10
N THR A 272 -9.85 -19.30 -33.50
CA THR A 272 -11.22 -19.87 -33.39
C THR A 272 -12.42 -18.92 -33.43
N ASP A 273 -12.31 -17.60 -33.28
CA ASP A 273 -13.50 -16.72 -33.20
C ASP A 273 -13.62 -15.77 -34.41
N THR A 274 -14.73 -15.88 -35.16
CA THR A 274 -15.15 -14.91 -36.20
C THR A 274 -15.73 -13.62 -35.62
N THR A 275 -16.05 -13.61 -34.32
CA THR A 275 -16.50 -12.45 -33.56
C THR A 275 -15.44 -12.10 -32.52
N GLY A 276 -14.69 -11.02 -32.76
CA GLY A 276 -13.64 -10.63 -31.82
C GLY A 276 -14.24 -10.24 -30.46
N LYS A 277 -13.53 -10.55 -29.37
CA LYS A 277 -13.95 -10.21 -28.01
C LYS A 277 -13.40 -8.86 -27.60
N GLU A 278 -14.21 -8.07 -26.91
CA GLU A 278 -13.76 -6.83 -26.28
C GLU A 278 -12.56 -7.10 -25.35
N LYS A 279 -11.51 -6.27 -25.43
CA LYS A 279 -10.33 -6.37 -24.57
C LYS A 279 -10.66 -5.84 -23.17
N ARG A 280 -11.51 -6.58 -22.46
CA ARG A 280 -11.93 -6.32 -21.09
C ARG A 280 -11.23 -7.29 -20.15
N LYS A 281 -10.47 -6.75 -19.20
CA LYS A 281 -9.83 -7.55 -18.16
C LYS A 281 -10.65 -7.45 -16.89
N ILE A 282 -11.36 -8.54 -16.57
CA ILE A 282 -12.12 -8.68 -15.33
C ILE A 282 -11.20 -9.27 -14.28
N THR A 283 -11.01 -8.56 -13.17
CA THR A 283 -10.14 -9.00 -12.09
C THR A 283 -10.91 -9.09 -10.77
N PRO A 284 -11.02 -10.27 -10.14
CA PRO A 284 -11.70 -10.39 -8.86
C PRO A 284 -10.94 -9.62 -7.78
N LEU A 285 -11.69 -8.90 -6.96
CA LEU A 285 -11.18 -8.24 -5.76
C LEU A 285 -11.62 -9.10 -4.56
N PRO A 286 -10.76 -10.04 -4.11
CA PRO A 286 -11.10 -10.92 -2.99
C PRO A 286 -11.30 -10.13 -1.71
N SER A 287 -12.03 -10.73 -0.77
CA SER A 287 -12.23 -10.14 0.54
C SER A 287 -10.91 -10.06 1.31
N PHE A 288 -10.82 -9.17 2.29
CA PHE A 288 -9.61 -9.07 3.12
C PHE A 288 -9.29 -10.37 3.87
N ASP A 289 -10.31 -11.15 4.22
CA ASP A 289 -10.14 -12.41 4.94
C ASP A 289 -9.60 -13.50 3.99
N GLU A 290 -10.05 -13.52 2.74
CA GLU A 290 -9.47 -14.36 1.68
C GLU A 290 -8.00 -14.00 1.40
N ILE A 291 -7.65 -12.71 1.38
CA ILE A 291 -6.28 -12.24 1.13
C ILE A 291 -5.31 -12.69 2.24
N ASN A 292 -5.76 -12.68 3.50
CA ASN A 292 -4.92 -13.08 4.63
C ASN A 292 -4.49 -14.55 4.55
N LEU A 293 -5.28 -15.41 3.88
CA LEU A 293 -4.97 -16.82 3.67
C LEU A 293 -4.01 -17.09 2.50
N MET A 294 -3.66 -16.06 1.71
CA MET A 294 -2.83 -16.21 0.52
C MET A 294 -1.33 -16.11 0.83
N SER A 295 -0.50 -16.61 -0.11
CA SER A 295 0.95 -16.43 -0.07
C SER A 295 1.33 -14.94 -0.15
N LYS A 296 2.45 -14.54 0.48
CA LYS A 296 2.92 -13.15 0.49
C LYS A 296 3.06 -12.54 -0.92
N LYS A 297 3.49 -13.35 -1.89
CA LYS A 297 3.65 -12.94 -3.30
C LYS A 297 2.31 -12.60 -3.96
N ASP A 298 1.26 -13.35 -3.63
CA ASP A 298 -0.08 -13.12 -4.17
C ASP A 298 -0.77 -11.96 -3.44
N GLN A 299 -0.55 -11.84 -2.14
CA GLN A 299 -0.98 -10.67 -1.35
C GLN A 299 -0.45 -9.37 -1.96
N ASP A 300 0.84 -9.28 -2.29
CA ASP A 300 1.44 -8.07 -2.86
C ASP A 300 0.81 -7.68 -4.21
N LYS A 301 0.47 -8.66 -5.06
CA LYS A 301 -0.24 -8.43 -6.33
C LYS A 301 -1.66 -7.91 -6.10
N ILE A 302 -2.37 -8.47 -5.12
CA ILE A 302 -3.74 -8.05 -4.82
C ILE A 302 -3.77 -6.68 -4.14
N TYR A 303 -2.81 -6.37 -3.28
CA TYR A 303 -2.73 -5.05 -2.65
C TYR A 303 -2.51 -3.92 -3.66
N LYS A 304 -1.78 -4.17 -4.75
CA LYS A 304 -1.70 -3.20 -5.87
C LYS A 304 -3.06 -2.93 -6.50
N LYS A 305 -3.88 -3.97 -6.66
CA LYS A 305 -5.25 -3.86 -7.21
C LYS A 305 -6.21 -3.17 -6.25
N ILE A 306 -6.10 -3.46 -4.95
CA ILE A 306 -6.89 -2.77 -3.91
C ILE A 306 -6.55 -1.28 -3.85
N LYS A 307 -5.27 -0.92 -4.03
CA LYS A 307 -4.86 0.47 -4.18
C LYS A 307 -5.61 1.11 -5.35
N ALA A 308 -5.53 0.53 -6.55
CA ALA A 308 -6.21 1.06 -7.74
C ALA A 308 -7.72 1.20 -7.53
N ARG A 309 -8.38 0.15 -7.01
CA ARG A 309 -9.80 0.17 -6.62
C ARG A 309 -10.12 1.36 -5.71
N THR A 310 -9.38 1.52 -4.61
CA THR A 310 -9.63 2.60 -3.63
C THR A 310 -9.49 3.98 -4.29
N GLU A 311 -8.48 4.15 -5.14
CA GLU A 311 -8.22 5.42 -5.84
C GLU A 311 -9.30 5.75 -6.86
N ILE A 312 -9.78 4.76 -7.60
CA ILE A 312 -10.90 4.89 -8.54
C ILE A 312 -12.18 5.24 -7.78
N THR A 313 -12.49 4.52 -6.69
CA THR A 313 -13.68 4.82 -5.87
C THR A 313 -13.65 6.25 -5.34
N ILE A 314 -12.51 6.71 -4.84
CA ILE A 314 -12.35 8.09 -4.34
C ILE A 314 -12.53 9.09 -5.50
N LYS A 315 -11.89 8.87 -6.65
CA LYS A 315 -12.06 9.73 -7.85
C LYS A 315 -13.52 9.80 -8.30
N ASN A 316 -14.18 8.67 -8.49
CA ASN A 316 -15.56 8.59 -8.97
C ASN A 316 -16.55 9.22 -7.99
N SER A 317 -16.25 9.16 -6.69
CA SER A 317 -17.07 9.81 -5.67
C SER A 317 -16.99 11.34 -5.69
N ASN A 318 -16.03 11.93 -6.44
CA ASN A 318 -15.71 13.36 -6.44
C ASN A 318 -15.46 13.94 -5.03
N LYS A 319 -15.06 13.10 -4.07
CA LYS A 319 -14.80 13.48 -2.68
C LYS A 319 -13.32 13.44 -2.37
N THR A 320 -12.92 14.23 -1.37
CA THR A 320 -11.58 14.11 -0.79
C THR A 320 -11.46 12.86 0.08
N VAL A 321 -10.23 12.45 0.43
CA VAL A 321 -10.02 11.23 1.21
C VAL A 321 -10.65 11.35 2.60
N GLY A 322 -10.53 12.51 3.24
CA GLY A 322 -11.14 12.79 4.54
C GLY A 322 -12.66 12.67 4.50
N THR A 323 -13.30 13.32 3.52
CA THR A 323 -14.75 13.26 3.31
C THR A 323 -15.22 11.84 3.02
N TYR A 324 -14.54 11.12 2.12
CA TYR A 324 -14.88 9.74 1.76
C TYR A 324 -14.84 8.80 2.97
N ILE A 325 -13.78 8.88 3.78
CA ILE A 325 -13.67 8.08 5.01
C ILE A 325 -14.81 8.42 5.96
N TYR A 326 -15.05 9.71 6.22
CA TYR A 326 -16.06 10.14 7.18
C TYR A 326 -17.48 9.75 6.77
N GLU A 327 -17.86 9.93 5.51
CA GLU A 327 -19.19 9.55 5.03
C GLU A 327 -19.38 8.03 5.01
N THR A 328 -18.32 7.26 4.74
CA THR A 328 -18.40 5.81 4.84
C THR A 328 -18.62 5.36 6.29
N LEU A 329 -18.04 6.08 7.27
CA LEU A 329 -18.29 5.82 8.70
C LEU A 329 -19.71 6.21 9.11
N LEU A 330 -20.27 7.28 8.54
CA LEU A 330 -21.67 7.65 8.75
C LEU A 330 -22.63 6.56 8.24
N GLN A 331 -22.30 5.89 7.14
CA GLN A 331 -23.11 4.80 6.59
C GLN A 331 -22.88 3.47 7.32
N ASN A 332 -21.63 3.12 7.60
CA ASN A 332 -21.25 1.87 8.25
C ASN A 332 -20.18 2.10 9.35
N PRO A 333 -20.60 2.31 10.61
CA PRO A 333 -19.68 2.56 11.72
C PRO A 333 -18.78 1.38 12.10
N LYS A 334 -19.15 0.14 11.72
CA LYS A 334 -18.33 -1.05 11.99
C LYS A 334 -17.15 -1.18 11.01
N GLN A 335 -17.06 -0.30 10.01
CA GLN A 335 -16.04 -0.37 8.97
C GLN A 335 -14.64 -0.04 9.52
N LYS A 336 -13.72 -0.99 9.35
CA LYS A 336 -12.31 -0.79 9.71
C LYS A 336 -11.65 0.18 8.72
N ILE A 337 -11.26 1.36 9.19
CA ILE A 337 -10.65 2.40 8.34
C ILE A 337 -9.28 1.95 7.82
N ILE A 338 -8.34 1.67 8.75
CA ILE A 338 -6.96 1.34 8.41
C ILE A 338 -6.86 -0.10 7.92
N GLY A 339 -6.41 -0.26 6.67
CA GLY A 339 -6.08 -1.56 6.10
C GLY A 339 -7.25 -2.33 5.50
N LYS A 340 -8.51 -1.93 5.76
CA LYS A 340 -9.69 -2.39 5.00
C LYS A 340 -10.23 -1.27 4.09
N LEU A 341 -10.81 -0.20 4.64
CA LEU A 341 -11.40 0.88 3.83
C LEU A 341 -10.36 1.64 2.98
N VAL A 342 -9.30 2.13 3.63
CA VAL A 342 -8.19 2.81 2.94
C VAL A 342 -6.89 2.18 3.40
N ARG A 343 -6.14 1.59 2.45
CA ARG A 343 -4.82 1.01 2.71
C ARG A 343 -3.70 1.97 2.30
N THR A 344 -3.13 1.75 1.12
CA THR A 344 -2.09 2.60 0.55
C THR A 344 -2.67 3.23 -0.69
N ILE A 345 -2.74 4.55 -0.71
CA ILE A 345 -3.14 5.34 -1.89
C ILE A 345 -2.02 6.33 -2.21
N GLU A 346 -2.06 6.88 -3.42
CA GLU A 346 -1.12 7.87 -3.91
C GLU A 346 -1.13 9.15 -3.06
N ARG A 347 0.05 9.75 -2.97
CA ARG A 347 0.29 11.01 -2.26
C ARG A 347 -0.53 12.15 -2.84
N LYS A 348 -0.88 12.13 -4.14
CA LYS A 348 -1.66 13.20 -4.78
C LYS A 348 -2.97 13.45 -4.05
N PHE A 349 -3.71 12.40 -3.70
CA PHE A 349 -5.00 12.51 -3.01
C PHE A 349 -4.89 13.25 -1.67
N TYR A 350 -3.91 12.92 -0.85
CA TYR A 350 -3.68 13.61 0.42
C TYR A 350 -3.15 15.04 0.23
N LYS A 351 -2.29 15.25 -0.77
CA LYS A 351 -1.70 16.56 -1.08
C LYS A 351 -2.76 17.53 -1.59
N ASP A 352 -3.60 17.09 -2.52
CA ASP A 352 -4.63 17.90 -3.16
C ASP A 352 -5.72 18.27 -2.14
N GLU A 353 -6.10 17.33 -1.28
CA GLU A 353 -6.98 17.60 -0.14
C GLU A 353 -6.37 18.64 0.82
N LEU A 354 -5.11 18.47 1.22
CA LEU A 354 -4.46 19.44 2.11
C LEU A 354 -4.38 20.83 1.46
N ILE A 355 -4.08 20.92 0.16
CA ILE A 355 -4.07 22.19 -0.58
C ILE A 355 -5.47 22.82 -0.59
N ALA A 356 -6.51 22.04 -0.86
CA ALA A 356 -7.89 22.51 -0.87
C ALA A 356 -8.30 23.07 0.50
N ILE A 357 -7.99 22.33 1.58
CA ILE A 357 -8.21 22.76 2.95
C ILE A 357 -7.48 24.08 3.24
N LEU A 358 -6.17 24.15 3.00
CA LEU A 358 -5.39 25.35 3.29
C LEU A 358 -5.85 26.58 2.49
N LYS A 359 -6.22 26.39 1.21
CA LYS A 359 -6.80 27.48 0.40
C LYS A 359 -8.11 27.98 1.00
N LYS A 360 -9.00 27.08 1.43
CA LYS A 360 -10.26 27.45 2.06
C LYS A 360 -10.04 28.16 3.39
N GLN A 361 -9.19 27.63 4.26
CA GLN A 361 -8.87 28.21 5.56
C GLN A 361 -8.21 29.59 5.44
N LYS A 362 -7.41 29.81 4.39
CA LYS A 362 -6.87 31.14 4.09
C LYS A 362 -7.98 32.12 3.69
N ALA A 363 -8.90 31.71 2.81
CA ALA A 363 -9.99 32.56 2.36
C ALA A 363 -10.94 32.96 3.50
N THR A 364 -11.26 32.03 4.41
CA THR A 364 -12.09 32.28 5.59
C THR A 364 -11.36 33.00 6.73
N ALA A 365 -10.05 33.22 6.61
CA ALA A 365 -9.25 34.00 7.55
C ALA A 365 -9.16 35.49 7.17
N CYS A 366 -9.28 35.81 5.88
CA CYS A 366 -9.29 37.19 5.38
C CYS A 366 -10.67 37.85 5.42
N ASN A 367 -11.74 37.05 5.51
CA ASN A 367 -13.09 37.49 5.84
C ASN A 367 -13.32 37.35 7.34
#